data_AF-A0AAV5I231-F1
#
_entry.id   AF-A0AAV5I231-F1
#
_cell.length_a   1.000
_cell.length_b   1.000
_cell.length_c   1.000
_cell.angle_alpha   90.00
_cell.angle_beta   90.00
_cell.angle_gamma   90.00
#
_symmetry.space_group_name_H-M   'P 1'
#
loop_
_entity.id
_entity.type
_entity.pdbx_description
1 polymer ?
#
loop_
_entity_poly.entity_id
_entity_poly.type
_entity_poly.pdbx_seq_one_letter_code
_entity_poly.pdbx_strand_id
1 'polypeptide(L)'
;MASDKSGLQVAIHAIGDRANDLILDIYESVASKNGNRDRRFRIEHAQHLVPGAAERFVKQKIIASVQPDHLLDDADSAIKSLDLKGLKRDHISFSHFYPAMQ
;
A
#
# COMPACT_ATOMS: atom_id res chain seq x y z
N MET A 1 -14.86 3.97 11.24
CA MET A 1 -15.80 3.39 12.23
C MET A 1 -17.23 3.41 11.72
N ALA A 2 -17.86 4.57 11.52
CA ALA A 2 -19.26 4.66 11.08
C ALA A 2 -19.52 4.04 9.70
N SER A 3 -18.69 4.34 8.69
CA SER A 3 -18.86 3.81 7.33
C SER A 3 -18.85 2.29 7.27
N ASP A 4 -17.94 1.64 8.02
CA ASP A 4 -17.89 0.18 8.13
C ASP A 4 -19.15 -0.39 8.82
N LYS A 5 -19.63 0.28 9.87
CA LYS A 5 -20.84 -0.13 10.59
C LYS A 5 -22.10 0.00 9.71
N SER A 6 -22.12 0.96 8.81
CA SER A 6 -23.17 1.14 7.80
C SER A 6 -23.07 0.13 6.63
N GLY A 7 -22.13 -0.81 6.66
CA GLY A 7 -21.98 -1.84 5.64
C GLY A 7 -21.19 -1.42 4.41
N LEU A 8 -20.73 -0.17 4.32
CA LEU A 8 -19.98 0.34 3.17
C LEU A 8 -18.59 -0.30 3.08
N GLN A 9 -18.07 -0.41 1.85
CA GLN A 9 -16.65 -0.72 1.63
C GLN A 9 -15.81 0.52 1.94
N VAL A 10 -14.71 0.33 2.65
CA VAL A 10 -13.79 1.42 3.02
C VAL A 10 -12.46 1.21 2.31
N ALA A 11 -12.03 2.25 1.60
CA ALA A 11 -10.73 2.35 0.96
C ALA A 11 -10.05 3.63 1.43
N ILE A 12 -8.76 3.56 1.75
CA ILE A 12 -7.98 4.70 2.24
C ILE A 12 -6.70 4.80 1.42
N HIS A 13 -6.39 6.00 0.97
CA HIS A 13 -5.15 6.30 0.25
C HIS A 13 -3.97 6.42 1.21
N ALA A 14 -2.88 5.69 0.95
CA ALA A 14 -1.63 5.80 1.70
C ALA A 14 -0.38 5.42 0.90
N ILE A 15 0.57 6.34 0.84
CA ILE A 15 1.85 6.16 0.16
C ILE A 15 2.96 5.85 1.17
N GLY A 16 3.09 6.64 2.23
CA GLY A 16 4.15 6.49 3.23
C GLY A 16 3.99 5.27 4.14
N ASP A 17 5.12 4.74 4.60
CA ASP A 17 5.24 3.57 5.47
C ASP A 17 4.45 3.72 6.78
N ARG A 18 4.61 4.84 7.49
CA ARG A 18 3.87 5.13 8.72
C ARG A 18 2.37 5.28 8.48
N ALA A 19 1.97 5.79 7.32
CA ALA A 19 0.56 5.91 6.96
C ALA A 19 -0.06 4.53 6.72
N ASN A 20 0.63 3.66 6.00
CA ASN A 20 0.21 2.28 5.80
C ASN A 20 0.05 1.52 7.12
N ASP A 21 1.05 1.58 8.01
CA ASP A 21 0.99 0.93 9.32
C ASP A 21 -0.17 1.44 10.19
N LEU A 22 -0.37 2.75 10.23
CA LEU A 22 -1.49 3.37 10.95
C LEU A 22 -2.84 2.86 10.43
N ILE A 23 -3.00 2.70 9.11
CA ILE A 23 -4.27 2.23 8.55
C ILE A 23 -4.49 0.75 8.84
N LEU A 24 -3.44 -0.08 8.82
CA LEU A 24 -3.53 -1.48 9.24
C LEU A 24 -4.02 -1.58 10.71
N ASP A 25 -3.50 -0.73 11.61
CA ASP A 25 -3.98 -0.66 13.00
C ASP A 25 -5.45 -0.21 13.10
N ILE A 26 -5.83 0.79 12.29
CA ILE A 26 -7.21 1.29 12.24
C ILE A 26 -8.16 0.20 11.75
N TYR A 27 -7.81 -0.52 10.68
CA TYR A 27 -8.65 -1.58 10.14
C TYR A 27 -8.81 -2.74 11.11
N GLU A 28 -7.74 -3.14 11.82
CA GLU A 28 -7.81 -4.11 12.91
C GLU A 28 -8.75 -3.64 14.02
N SER A 29 -8.63 -2.39 14.47
CA SER A 29 -9.50 -1.81 15.50
C SER A 29 -10.97 -1.76 15.05
N VAL A 30 -11.23 -1.39 13.79
CA VAL A 30 -12.59 -1.36 13.23
C VAL A 30 -13.17 -2.77 13.16
N ALA A 31 -12.40 -3.75 12.68
CA ALA A 31 -12.85 -5.13 12.58
C ALA A 31 -13.17 -5.73 13.96
N SER A 32 -12.32 -5.47 14.96
CA SER A 32 -12.55 -5.88 16.34
C SER A 32 -13.86 -5.29 16.91
N LYS A 33 -14.12 -4.00 16.70
CA LYS A 33 -15.29 -3.31 17.25
C LYS A 33 -16.60 -3.60 16.54
N ASN A 34 -16.58 -3.77 15.22
CA ASN A 34 -17.78 -3.94 14.41
C ASN A 34 -18.07 -5.42 14.06
N GLY A 35 -17.31 -6.37 14.62
CA GLY A 35 -17.53 -7.81 14.45
C GLY A 35 -17.02 -8.38 13.12
N ASN A 36 -17.18 -9.69 12.91
CA ASN A 36 -16.67 -10.33 11.70
C ASN A 36 -17.61 -10.12 10.50
N ARG A 37 -17.07 -9.69 9.35
CA ARG A 37 -17.78 -9.62 8.06
C ARG A 37 -16.76 -9.60 6.91
N ASP A 38 -17.22 -9.92 5.69
CA ASP A 38 -16.43 -9.62 4.50
C ASP A 38 -16.45 -8.12 4.21
N ARG A 39 -15.32 -7.45 4.45
CA ARG A 39 -15.18 -5.99 4.35
C ARG A 39 -14.55 -5.53 3.07
N ARG A 40 -13.69 -6.38 2.47
CA ARG A 40 -12.80 -6.02 1.37
C ARG A 40 -12.12 -4.66 1.58
N PHE A 41 -11.60 -4.43 2.80
CA PHE A 41 -10.85 -3.22 3.11
C PHE A 41 -9.71 -3.05 2.13
N ARG A 42 -9.43 -1.81 1.75
CA ARG A 42 -8.42 -1.49 0.75
C ARG A 42 -7.51 -0.36 1.21
N ILE A 43 -6.23 -0.52 0.93
CA ILE A 43 -5.27 0.58 0.99
C ILE A 43 -4.86 0.88 -0.45
N GLU A 44 -5.10 2.10 -0.91
CA GLU A 44 -4.67 2.56 -2.24
C GLU A 44 -3.21 2.98 -2.19
N HIS A 45 -2.48 2.71 -3.29
CA HIS A 45 -1.04 2.85 -3.46
C HIS A 45 -0.25 1.80 -2.69
N ALA A 46 -0.35 1.76 -1.36
CA ALA A 46 0.42 0.87 -0.49
C ALA A 46 1.91 0.83 -0.87
N GLN A 47 2.46 2.00 -1.21
CA GLN A 47 3.68 2.11 -2.01
C GLN A 47 4.95 1.90 -1.19
N HIS A 48 5.01 2.46 0.02
CA HIS A 48 6.11 2.24 0.95
C HIS A 48 5.60 1.43 2.13
N LEU A 49 6.18 0.25 2.34
CA LEU A 49 5.79 -0.68 3.38
C LEU A 49 6.99 -1.00 4.26
N VAL A 50 6.79 -1.02 5.57
CA VAL A 50 7.81 -1.53 6.50
C VAL A 50 7.93 -3.06 6.38
N PRO A 51 9.09 -3.65 6.75
CA PRO A 51 9.20 -5.10 6.88
C PRO A 51 8.10 -5.66 7.79
N GLY A 52 7.45 -6.75 7.39
CA GLY A 52 6.34 -7.36 8.15
C GLY A 52 4.95 -6.86 7.77
N ALA A 53 4.82 -5.76 7.01
CA ALA A 53 3.52 -5.22 6.63
C ALA A 53 2.75 -6.17 5.70
N ALA A 54 3.43 -6.83 4.76
CA ALA A 54 2.81 -7.77 3.82
C ALA A 54 2.07 -8.91 4.54
N GLU A 55 2.66 -9.44 5.62
CA GLU A 55 2.06 -10.46 6.47
C GLU A 55 0.81 -9.94 7.17
N ARG A 56 0.79 -8.67 7.57
CA ARG A 56 -0.40 -8.02 8.15
C ARG A 56 -1.53 -7.91 7.14
N PHE A 57 -1.25 -7.49 5.90
CA PHE A 57 -2.25 -7.46 4.82
C PHE A 57 -2.92 -8.82 4.64
N VAL A 58 -2.12 -9.89 4.57
CA VAL A 58 -2.62 -11.27 4.43
C VAL A 58 -3.46 -11.68 5.64
N LYS A 59 -2.94 -11.52 6.86
CA LYS A 59 -3.64 -11.90 8.09
C LYS A 59 -4.98 -11.19 8.26
N GLN A 60 -5.02 -9.90 7.92
CA GLN A 60 -6.20 -9.05 8.07
C GLN A 60 -7.14 -9.09 6.85
N LYS A 61 -6.75 -9.80 5.77
CA LYS A 61 -7.50 -9.88 4.50
C LYS A 61 -7.77 -8.50 3.88
N ILE A 62 -6.77 -7.62 3.96
CA ILE A 62 -6.82 -6.28 3.37
C ILE A 62 -6.24 -6.34 1.95
N ILE A 63 -6.88 -5.64 1.03
CA ILE A 63 -6.44 -5.50 -0.35
C ILE A 63 -5.42 -4.37 -0.43
N ALA A 64 -4.19 -4.68 -0.85
CA ALA A 64 -3.25 -3.67 -1.33
C ALA A 64 -3.57 -3.38 -2.81
N SER A 65 -4.05 -2.17 -3.08
CA SER A 65 -4.35 -1.68 -4.43
C SER A 65 -3.14 -0.91 -4.91
N VAL A 66 -2.34 -1.54 -5.78
CA VAL A 66 -1.02 -1.06 -6.20
C VAL A 66 -1.04 -0.59 -7.65
N GLN A 67 -0.18 0.37 -7.96
CA GLN A 67 -0.07 0.99 -9.29
C GLN A 67 1.40 0.95 -9.73
N PRO A 68 1.84 -0.11 -10.43
CA PRO A 68 3.23 -0.33 -10.82
C PRO A 68 3.87 0.85 -11.56
N ASP A 69 3.10 1.55 -12.38
CA ASP A 69 3.58 2.69 -13.17
C ASP A 69 4.11 3.85 -12.32
N HIS A 70 3.63 4.02 -11.08
CA HIS A 70 4.10 5.07 -10.18
C HIS A 70 5.60 4.97 -9.88
N LEU A 71 6.21 3.78 -9.92
CA LEU A 71 7.65 3.66 -9.73
C LEU A 71 8.42 4.46 -10.78
N LEU A 72 7.94 4.44 -12.03
CA LEU A 72 8.57 5.12 -13.16
C LEU A 72 8.37 6.64 -13.07
N ASP A 73 7.20 7.08 -12.61
CA ASP A 73 6.87 8.51 -12.44
C ASP A 73 7.61 9.11 -11.23
N ASP A 74 7.75 8.36 -10.15
CA ASP A 74 8.49 8.76 -8.94
C ASP A 74 9.99 8.87 -9.22
N ALA A 75 10.54 7.93 -10.01
CA ALA A 75 11.91 7.97 -10.47
C ALA A 75 12.22 9.27 -11.23
N ASP A 76 11.36 9.62 -12.19
CA ASP A 76 11.48 10.87 -12.94
C ASP A 76 11.39 12.10 -12.03
N SER A 77 10.41 12.09 -11.13
CA SER A 77 10.19 13.17 -10.18
C SER A 77 11.40 13.35 -9.26
N ALA A 78 12.01 12.25 -8.79
CA ALA A 78 13.20 12.27 -7.94
C ALA A 78 14.43 12.79 -8.70
N ILE A 79 14.70 12.29 -9.92
CA ILE A 79 15.83 12.75 -10.75
C ILE A 79 15.76 14.26 -10.96
N LYS A 80 14.57 14.76 -11.30
CA LYS A 80 14.33 16.18 -11.52
C LYS A 80 14.48 17.00 -10.23
N SER A 81 13.88 16.55 -9.14
CA SER A 81 13.81 17.33 -7.90
C SER A 81 15.13 17.37 -7.13
N LEU A 82 15.97 16.34 -7.27
CA LEU A 82 17.26 16.22 -6.60
C LEU A 82 18.45 16.68 -7.49
N ASP A 83 18.16 17.26 -8.66
CA ASP A 83 19.15 17.66 -9.69
C ASP A 83 20.17 16.56 -10.03
N LEU A 84 19.69 15.31 -10.12
CA LEU A 84 20.52 14.13 -10.36
C LEU A 84 20.86 13.98 -11.85
N LYS A 85 21.50 14.99 -12.43
CA LYS A 85 21.87 15.02 -13.85
C LYS A 85 22.71 13.79 -14.21
N GLY A 86 22.24 13.01 -15.18
CA GLY A 86 22.96 11.85 -15.72
C GLY A 86 22.58 10.50 -15.13
N LEU A 87 21.73 10.44 -14.09
CA LEU A 87 21.12 9.18 -13.65
C LEU A 87 20.07 8.74 -14.68
N LYS A 88 20.27 7.56 -15.24
CA LYS A 88 19.39 6.96 -16.24
C LYS A 88 18.31 6.09 -15.57
N ARG A 89 17.12 6.03 -16.19
CA ARG A 89 15.92 5.29 -15.72
C ARG A 89 16.15 3.79 -15.54
N ASP A 90 17.08 3.20 -16.31
CA ASP A 90 17.47 1.79 -16.29
C ASP A 90 18.08 1.32 -14.96
N HIS A 91 18.48 2.23 -14.08
CA HIS A 91 18.96 1.90 -12.73
C HIS A 91 17.84 1.62 -11.70
N ILE A 92 16.58 1.92 -12.04
CA ILE A 92 15.42 1.72 -11.16
C ILE A 92 14.58 0.58 -11.74
N SER A 93 15.02 -0.65 -11.47
CA SER A 93 14.43 -1.88 -12.02
C SER A 93 13.45 -2.56 -11.05
N PHE A 94 12.29 -2.96 -11.60
CA PHE A 94 11.19 -3.69 -10.96
C PHE A 94 11.53 -5.17 -10.63
N SER A 95 12.77 -5.61 -10.83
CA SER A 95 13.15 -7.04 -10.85
C SER A 95 13.07 -7.77 -9.50
N HIS A 96 12.69 -7.11 -8.41
CA HIS A 96 12.68 -7.70 -7.07
C HIS A 96 11.29 -8.06 -6.53
N PHE A 97 10.20 -7.76 -7.25
CA PHE A 97 8.83 -7.92 -6.70
C PHE A 97 8.03 -9.15 -7.17
N TYR A 98 8.60 -10.05 -7.99
CA TYR A 98 7.95 -11.33 -8.34
C TYR A 98 8.95 -12.48 -8.49
N PRO A 99 9.22 -13.26 -7.41
CA PRO A 99 9.81 -14.58 -7.53
C PRO A 99 8.85 -15.66 -6.99
N ALA A 100 7.62 -15.78 -7.53
CA ALA A 100 6.79 -16.99 -7.42
C ALA A 100 5.44 -16.84 -8.15
N MET A 101 5.38 -17.21 -9.43
CA MET A 101 4.20 -17.77 -10.10
C MET A 101 4.63 -18.41 -11.43
N GLN A 102 5.42 -19.48 -11.31
CA GLN A 102 5.52 -20.59 -12.27
C GLN A 102 5.34 -21.89 -11.49
#